data_AF-A0A3M1N235-F1
#
_entry.id   AF-A0A3M1N235-F1
#
_cell.length_a   1.000
_cell.length_b   1.000
_cell.length_c   1.000
_cell.angle_alpha   90.00
_cell.angle_beta   90.00
_cell.angle_gamma   90.00
#
_symmetry.space_group_name_H-M   'P 1'
#
loop_
_entity.id
_entity.type
_entity.pdbx_description
1 polymer ?
#
loop_
_entity_poly.entity_id
_entity_poly.type
_entity_poly.pdbx_seq_one_letter_code
_entity_poly.pdbx_strand_id
1 'polypeptide(L)'
;AAALGGWQLGVSAYSTNPELATQLALWLTAPEQQKERWLKLNNLPTMPAIYQDPDVLKATPWVADLIPVFENATPRPSTVTAALYNDVSVAFFTAVHDVLTKKKDAATALEDLELQLENILGSDFKVGPPPPIN
;
A
#
# COMPACT_ATOMS: atom_id res chain seq x y z
N ALA A 1 10.63 -8.15 0.76
CA ALA A 1 9.34 -7.58 1.18
C ALA A 1 8.68 -6.89 -0.02
N ALA A 2 7.36 -7.02 -0.17
CA ALA A 2 6.59 -6.30 -1.19
C ALA A 2 6.02 -4.99 -0.61
N ALA A 3 5.76 -3.98 -1.45
CA ALA A 3 5.06 -2.76 -1.00
C ALA A 3 3.54 -2.98 -1.08
N LEU A 4 2.82 -2.71 0.01
CA LEU A 4 1.36 -2.83 0.03
C LEU A 4 0.72 -1.75 -0.87
N GLY A 5 -0.14 -2.21 -1.78
CA GLY A 5 -0.90 -1.39 -2.70
C GLY A 5 -2.40 -1.69 -2.65
N GLY A 6 -3.08 -1.57 -3.79
CA GLY A 6 -4.51 -1.84 -3.92
C GLY A 6 -5.37 -0.59 -3.73
N TRP A 7 -6.68 -0.83 -3.59
CA TRP A 7 -7.72 0.20 -3.56
C TRP A 7 -8.69 -0.08 -2.41
N GLN A 8 -9.13 0.98 -1.74
CA GLN A 8 -10.14 0.93 -0.68
C GLN A 8 -11.41 1.64 -1.15
N LEU A 9 -12.56 1.27 -0.59
CA LEU A 9 -13.82 1.99 -0.81
C LEU A 9 -14.11 2.92 0.37
N GLY A 10 -14.34 4.19 0.08
CA GLY A 10 -14.75 5.19 1.06
C GLY A 10 -16.14 5.72 0.73
N VAL A 11 -16.93 6.00 1.77
CA VAL A 11 -18.21 6.71 1.65
C VAL A 11 -17.96 8.19 1.90
N SER A 12 -18.45 9.04 0.99
CA SER A 12 -18.33 10.49 1.15
C SER A 12 -19.07 10.96 2.39
N ALA A 13 -18.39 11.73 3.24
CA ALA A 13 -18.99 12.41 4.40
C ALA A 13 -20.08 13.42 4.00
N TYR A 14 -20.14 13.81 2.72
CA TYR A 14 -21.12 14.75 2.15
C TYR A 14 -22.22 14.06 1.35
N SER A 15 -22.29 12.72 1.39
CA SER A 15 -23.32 11.97 0.65
C SER A 15 -24.71 12.37 1.12
N THR A 16 -25.64 12.59 0.18
CA THR A 16 -27.06 12.77 0.49
C THR A 16 -27.76 11.45 0.81
N ASN A 17 -27.09 10.31 0.61
CA ASN A 17 -27.59 8.96 0.88
C ASN A 17 -26.49 8.08 1.51
N PRO A 18 -25.99 8.41 2.71
CA PRO A 18 -24.85 7.73 3.32
C PRO A 18 -25.13 6.25 3.64
N GLU A 19 -26.36 5.90 4.03
CA GLU A 19 -26.75 4.52 4.33
C GLU A 19 -26.69 3.63 3.08
N LEU A 20 -27.27 4.08 1.97
CA LEU A 20 -27.25 3.34 0.70
C LEU A 20 -25.83 3.23 0.13
N ALA A 21 -25.05 4.31 0.21
CA ALA A 21 -23.65 4.28 -0.21
C ALA A 21 -22.82 3.29 0.61
N THR A 22 -23.07 3.21 1.93
CA THR A 22 -22.45 2.23 2.82
C THR A 22 -22.85 0.80 2.47
N GLN A 23 -24.14 0.56 2.24
CA GLN A 23 -24.63 -0.75 1.81
C GLN A 23 -23.99 -1.20 0.48
N LEU A 24 -23.83 -0.28 -0.47
CA LEU A 24 -23.13 -0.57 -1.72
C LEU A 24 -21.65 -0.90 -1.48
N ALA A 25 -20.94 -0.15 -0.64
CA ALA A 25 -19.54 -0.43 -0.33
C ALA A 25 -19.38 -1.81 0.33
N LEU A 26 -20.26 -2.15 1.27
CA LEU A 26 -20.29 -3.47 1.92
C LEU A 26 -20.59 -4.59 0.91
N TRP A 27 -21.57 -4.38 0.02
CA TRP A 27 -21.89 -5.35 -1.03
C TRP A 27 -20.72 -5.55 -2.00
N LEU A 28 -20.07 -4.47 -2.45
CA LEU A 28 -18.92 -4.55 -3.36
C LEU A 28 -17.72 -5.27 -2.76
N THR A 29 -17.62 -5.31 -1.43
CA THR A 29 -16.50 -5.92 -0.68
C THR A 29 -16.86 -7.26 -0.07
N ALA A 30 -18.09 -7.75 -0.23
CA ALA A 30 -18.49 -9.04 0.29
C ALA A 30 -17.81 -10.21 -0.47
N PRO A 31 -17.69 -11.40 0.16
CA PRO A 31 -16.89 -12.50 -0.37
C PRO A 31 -17.29 -12.93 -1.79
N GLU A 32 -18.60 -12.98 -2.06
CA GLU A 32 -19.15 -13.39 -3.36
C GLU A 32 -18.73 -12.41 -4.47
N GLN A 33 -18.85 -11.11 -4.22
CA GLN A 33 -18.51 -10.06 -5.18
C GLN A 33 -17.00 -9.98 -5.40
N GLN A 34 -16.19 -10.22 -4.36
CA GLN A 34 -14.75 -10.31 -4.50
C GLN A 34 -14.32 -11.54 -5.30
N LYS A 35 -14.89 -12.72 -5.03
CA LYS A 35 -14.64 -13.96 -5.79
C LYS A 35 -15.03 -13.80 -7.25
N GLU A 36 -16.22 -13.26 -7.52
CA GLU A 36 -16.68 -12.99 -8.88
C GLU A 36 -15.74 -12.02 -9.61
N ARG A 37 -15.31 -10.94 -8.95
CA ARG A 37 -14.40 -9.96 -9.53
C ARG A 37 -13.02 -10.55 -9.82
N TRP A 38 -12.53 -11.43 -8.96
CA TRP A 38 -11.33 -12.19 -9.24
C TRP A 38 -11.50 -13.05 -10.50
N LEU A 39 -12.52 -13.93 -10.52
CA LEU A 39 -12.74 -14.87 -11.61
C LEU A 39 -12.99 -14.19 -12.96
N LYS A 40 -13.55 -12.97 -12.98
CA LYS A 40 -13.85 -12.24 -14.21
C LYS A 40 -12.76 -11.24 -14.61
N LEU A 41 -12.11 -10.58 -13.66
CA LEU A 41 -11.26 -9.41 -13.92
C LEU A 41 -9.82 -9.58 -13.40
N ASN A 42 -9.49 -10.73 -12.79
CA ASN A 42 -8.22 -10.97 -12.10
C ASN A 42 -7.87 -9.87 -11.07
N ASN A 43 -8.89 -9.29 -10.44
CA ASN A 43 -8.69 -8.31 -9.38
C ASN A 43 -8.46 -9.06 -8.06
N LEU A 44 -7.28 -8.86 -7.47
CA LEU A 44 -6.81 -9.61 -6.30
C LEU A 44 -7.73 -9.38 -5.09
N PRO A 45 -8.33 -10.44 -4.52
CA PRO A 45 -9.17 -10.33 -3.34
C PRO A 45 -8.42 -9.77 -2.12
N THR A 46 -9.13 -9.13 -1.20
CA THR A 46 -8.61 -8.72 0.11
C THR A 46 -8.92 -9.73 1.22
N MET A 47 -9.63 -10.81 0.91
CA MET A 47 -10.00 -11.86 1.87
C MET A 47 -9.16 -13.13 1.63
N PRO A 48 -8.32 -13.57 2.59
CA PRO A 48 -7.46 -14.75 2.45
C PRO A 48 -8.21 -16.03 2.08
N ALA A 49 -9.43 -16.21 2.59
CA ALA A 49 -10.24 -17.39 2.32
C ALA A 49 -10.55 -17.59 0.82
N ILE A 50 -10.63 -16.50 0.04
CA ILE A 50 -10.93 -16.58 -1.40
C ILE A 50 -9.76 -17.21 -2.17
N TYR A 51 -8.52 -17.03 -1.70
CA TYR A 51 -7.32 -17.62 -2.31
C TYR A 51 -7.25 -19.14 -2.15
N GLN A 52 -8.03 -19.72 -1.24
CA GLN A 52 -8.11 -21.15 -0.98
C GLN A 52 -9.41 -21.77 -1.53
N ASP A 53 -10.26 -20.96 -2.16
CA ASP A 53 -11.53 -21.43 -2.71
C ASP A 53 -11.28 -22.41 -3.89
N PRO A 54 -11.97 -23.56 -3.95
CA PRO A 54 -11.73 -24.57 -4.98
C PRO A 54 -11.96 -24.07 -6.42
N ASP A 55 -12.92 -23.20 -6.65
CA ASP A 55 -13.18 -22.66 -8.00
C ASP A 55 -12.08 -21.67 -8.40
N VAL A 56 -11.61 -20.89 -7.42
CA VAL A 56 -10.49 -19.96 -7.57
C VAL A 56 -9.20 -20.71 -7.90
N LEU A 57 -8.87 -21.76 -7.16
CA LEU A 57 -7.68 -22.58 -7.40
C LEU A 57 -7.77 -23.37 -8.71
N LYS A 58 -8.98 -23.80 -9.09
CA LYS A 58 -9.19 -24.48 -10.39
C LYS A 58 -8.96 -23.53 -11.57
N ALA A 59 -9.39 -22.28 -11.45
CA ALA A 59 -9.18 -21.26 -12.48
C ALA A 59 -7.74 -20.75 -12.51
N THR A 60 -7.16 -20.52 -11.33
CA THR A 60 -5.87 -19.86 -11.16
C THR A 60 -5.04 -20.49 -10.02
N PRO A 61 -4.40 -21.65 -10.25
CA PRO A 61 -3.73 -22.42 -9.19
C PRO A 61 -2.64 -21.66 -8.43
N TRP A 62 -1.88 -20.80 -9.12
CA TRP A 62 -0.74 -20.06 -8.55
C TRP A 62 -1.17 -18.96 -7.56
N VAL A 63 -2.46 -18.64 -7.47
CA VAL A 63 -2.93 -17.53 -6.64
C VAL A 63 -2.72 -17.80 -5.14
N ALA A 64 -2.68 -19.06 -4.71
CA ALA A 64 -2.36 -19.44 -3.33
C ALA A 64 -0.98 -18.96 -2.89
N ASP A 65 -0.03 -18.87 -3.83
CA ASP A 65 1.34 -18.43 -3.55
C ASP A 65 1.43 -16.93 -3.21
N LEU A 66 0.35 -16.17 -3.44
CA LEU A 66 0.30 -14.75 -3.10
C LEU A 66 -0.05 -14.46 -1.64
N ILE A 67 -0.65 -15.40 -0.91
CA ILE A 67 -0.98 -15.22 0.52
C ILE A 67 0.25 -14.72 1.32
N PRO A 68 1.41 -15.42 1.29
CA PRO A 68 2.58 -14.97 2.03
C PRO A 68 3.12 -13.62 1.53
N VAL A 69 2.89 -13.25 0.26
CA VAL A 69 3.30 -11.93 -0.27
C VAL A 69 2.51 -10.81 0.40
N PHE A 70 1.20 -11.00 0.58
CA PHE A 70 0.34 -10.00 1.22
C PHE A 70 0.55 -9.91 2.73
N GLU A 71 0.75 -11.04 3.41
CA GLU A 71 1.03 -11.08 4.86
C GLU A 71 2.35 -10.37 5.21
N ASN A 72 3.30 -10.36 4.27
CA ASN A 72 4.62 -9.72 4.43
C ASN A 72 4.73 -8.40 3.65
N ALA A 73 3.62 -7.83 3.17
CA ALA A 73 3.63 -6.57 2.47
C ALA A 73 3.77 -5.40 3.46
N THR A 74 4.72 -4.51 3.23
CA THR A 74 4.92 -3.34 4.09
C THR A 74 4.12 -2.16 3.55
N PRO A 75 3.25 -1.51 4.35
CA PRO A 75 2.60 -0.28 3.95
C PRO A 75 3.63 0.85 3.78
N ARG A 76 3.42 1.68 2.76
CA ARG A 76 4.11 2.96 2.64
C ARG A 76 3.66 3.88 3.80
N PRO A 77 4.47 4.88 4.21
CA PRO A 77 4.23 5.64 5.45
C PRO A 77 3.08 6.66 5.38
N SER A 78 2.02 6.41 4.59
CA SER A 78 0.93 7.35 4.36
C SER A 78 0.18 7.77 5.63
N THR A 79 0.06 6.88 6.62
CA THR A 79 -0.62 7.20 7.88
C THR A 79 0.16 8.22 8.71
N VAL A 80 1.48 8.07 8.81
CA VAL A 80 2.32 8.94 9.65
C VAL A 80 2.67 10.25 8.95
N THR A 81 2.75 10.26 7.63
CA THR A 81 3.03 11.49 6.85
C THR A 81 1.75 12.25 6.49
N ALA A 82 0.60 11.57 6.45
CA ALA A 82 -0.71 12.16 6.15
C ALA A 82 -0.67 13.11 4.92
N ALA A 83 -1.03 14.39 5.12
CA ALA A 83 -1.03 15.41 4.07
C ALA A 83 0.34 15.61 3.39
N LEU A 84 1.43 15.29 4.09
CA LEU A 84 2.81 15.43 3.62
C LEU A 84 3.31 14.19 2.85
N TYR A 85 2.46 13.18 2.64
CA TYR A 85 2.87 11.92 1.99
C TYR A 85 3.48 12.15 0.61
N ASN A 86 2.94 13.08 -0.18
CA ASN A 86 3.46 13.37 -1.51
C ASN A 86 4.86 13.98 -1.43
N ASP A 87 5.10 14.93 -0.53
CA ASP A 87 6.41 15.58 -0.36
C ASP A 87 7.46 14.57 0.10
N VAL A 88 7.11 13.73 1.08
CA VAL A 88 7.96 12.62 1.54
C VAL A 88 8.26 11.64 0.42
N SER A 89 7.24 11.27 -0.38
CA SER A 89 7.41 10.36 -1.51
C SER A 89 8.33 10.97 -2.57
N VAL A 90 8.22 12.26 -2.85
CA VAL A 90 9.08 12.98 -3.80
C VAL A 90 10.53 13.01 -3.34
N ALA A 91 10.77 13.36 -2.07
CA ALA A 91 12.11 13.33 -1.50
C ALA A 91 12.72 11.92 -1.61
N PHE A 92 11.95 10.89 -1.20
CA PHE A 92 12.41 9.51 -1.25
C PHE A 92 12.76 9.03 -2.66
N PHE A 93 11.84 9.15 -3.64
CA PHE A 93 12.13 8.64 -4.98
C PHE A 93 13.23 9.44 -5.68
N THR A 94 13.41 10.72 -5.33
CA THR A 94 14.48 11.56 -5.89
C THR A 94 15.84 11.09 -5.39
N ALA A 95 15.97 10.80 -4.09
CA ALA A 95 17.20 10.25 -3.53
C ALA A 95 17.53 8.88 -4.14
N VAL A 96 16.55 7.97 -4.26
CA VAL A 96 16.73 6.67 -4.90
C VAL A 96 17.13 6.83 -6.37
N HIS A 97 16.51 7.76 -7.11
CA HIS A 97 16.85 8.05 -8.49
C HIS A 97 18.30 8.56 -8.65
N ASP A 98 18.75 9.47 -7.78
CA ASP A 98 20.12 10.00 -7.80
C ASP A 98 21.15 8.87 -7.58
N VAL A 99 20.85 7.89 -6.73
CA VAL A 99 21.70 6.69 -6.54
C VAL A 99 21.71 5.81 -7.79
N LEU A 100 20.53 5.47 -8.32
CA LEU A 100 20.41 4.58 -9.49
C LEU A 100 21.03 5.16 -10.76
N THR A 101 21.03 6.49 -10.89
CA THR A 101 21.66 7.22 -11.99
C THR A 101 23.12 7.58 -11.73
N LYS A 102 23.70 7.13 -10.60
CA LYS A 102 25.10 7.35 -10.20
C LYS A 102 25.47 8.83 -10.03
N LYS A 103 24.49 9.69 -9.76
CA LYS A 103 24.70 11.11 -9.47
C LYS A 103 25.25 11.32 -8.06
N LYS A 104 24.88 10.43 -7.11
CA LYS A 104 25.41 10.37 -5.74
C LYS A 104 25.60 8.91 -5.34
N ASP A 105 26.50 8.66 -4.39
CA ASP A 105 26.54 7.37 -3.71
C ASP A 105 25.37 7.25 -2.71
N ALA A 106 25.12 6.02 -2.25
CA ALA A 106 23.98 5.73 -1.40
C ALA A 106 24.08 6.37 -0.01
N ALA A 107 25.28 6.52 0.57
CA ALA A 107 25.43 7.09 1.90
C ALA A 107 25.08 8.58 1.87
N THR A 108 25.69 9.34 0.96
CA THR A 108 25.39 10.78 0.81
C THR A 108 23.93 11.03 0.42
N ALA A 109 23.35 10.23 -0.48
CA ALA A 109 21.95 10.41 -0.87
C ALA A 109 20.96 10.16 0.29
N LEU A 110 21.28 9.23 1.19
CA LEU A 110 20.43 8.92 2.35
C LEU A 110 20.60 9.94 3.49
N GLU A 111 21.81 10.48 3.70
CA GLU A 111 22.03 11.60 4.63
C GLU A 111 21.26 12.85 4.18
N ASP A 112 21.35 13.20 2.89
CA ASP A 112 20.60 14.32 2.32
C ASP A 112 19.08 14.09 2.41
N LEU A 113 18.62 12.84 2.21
CA LEU A 113 17.22 12.48 2.36
C LEU A 113 16.76 12.66 3.81
N GLU A 114 17.55 12.24 4.79
CA GLU A 114 17.22 12.41 6.22
C GLU A 114 17.02 13.89 6.57
N LEU A 115 17.92 14.77 6.12
CA LEU A 115 17.79 16.22 6.28
C LEU A 115 16.54 16.77 5.59
N GLN A 116 16.18 16.27 4.41
CA GLN A 116 14.94 16.68 3.72
C GLN A 116 13.69 16.21 4.48
N LEU A 117 13.71 14.98 5.01
CA LEU A 117 12.60 14.45 5.79
C LEU A 117 12.41 15.21 7.10
N GLU A 118 13.50 15.59 7.78
CA GLU A 118 13.43 16.47 8.96
C GLU A 118 12.80 17.83 8.61
N ASN A 119 13.15 18.42 7.47
CA ASN A 119 12.53 19.67 7.02
C ASN A 119 11.04 19.53 6.68
N ILE A 120 10.62 18.41 6.07
CA ILE A 120 9.23 18.17 5.69
C ILE A 120 8.37 17.85 6.91
N LEU A 121 8.86 16.98 7.79
CA LEU A 121 8.10 16.38 8.89
C LEU A 121 8.30 17.11 10.22
N GLY A 122 9.29 18.01 10.31
CA GLY A 122 9.56 18.80 11.49
C GLY A 122 10.10 17.99 12.67
N SER A 123 9.94 18.54 13.88
CA SER A 123 10.52 18.02 15.12
C SER A 123 10.05 16.64 15.56
N ASP A 124 8.97 16.13 14.97
CA ASP A 124 8.43 14.80 15.27
C ASP A 124 9.14 13.68 14.49
N PHE A 125 9.94 14.04 13.47
CA PHE A 125 10.75 13.11 12.74
C PHE A 125 11.97 12.67 13.56
N LYS A 126 12.14 11.35 13.70
CA LYS A 126 13.28 10.77 14.38
C LYS A 126 14.39 10.51 13.39
N VAL A 127 15.44 11.31 13.46
CA VAL A 127 16.70 11.08 12.76
C VAL A 127 17.43 9.86 13.32
N GLY A 128 18.28 9.26 12.51
CA GLY A 128 19.00 8.03 12.78
C GLY A 128 18.50 6.85 11.94
N PRO A 129 19.19 5.71 12.03
CA PRO A 129 18.82 4.53 11.27
C PRO A 129 17.38 4.10 11.61
N PRO A 130 16.62 3.59 10.62
CA PRO A 130 15.30 3.07 10.88
C PRO A 130 15.37 1.96 11.94
N PRO A 131 14.34 1.82 12.79
CA PRO A 131 14.31 0.72 13.75
C PRO A 131 14.37 -0.62 13.03
N PRO A 132 14.88 -1.68 13.69
CA PRO A 132 14.89 -3.02 13.11
C PRO A 132 13.49 -3.41 12.62
N ILE A 133 13.42 -3.97 11.42
CA ILE A 133 12.19 -4.56 10.90
C ILE A 133 12.03 -5.90 11.63
N ASN A 134 11.03 -5.99 12.52
CA ASN A 134 10.65 -7.26 13.14
C ASN A 134 10.05 -8.22 12.12
#